data_AF-A0A925FE19-F1
#
_entry.id   AF-A0A925FE19-F1
#
_cell.length_a   1.000
_cell.length_b   1.000
_cell.length_c   1.000
_cell.angle_alpha   90.00
_cell.angle_beta   90.00
_cell.angle_gamma   90.00
#
_symmetry.space_group_name_H-M   'P 1'
#
loop_
_entity.id
_entity.type
_entity.pdbx_description
1 polymer ?
#
loop_
_entity_poly.entity_id
_entity_poly.type
_entity_poly.pdbx_seq_one_letter_code
_entity_poly.pdbx_strand_id
1 'polypeptide(L)'
;MVYDCSIFFLQVAFRLAAPFHRKARAWVLGRQDLFQTLEHQFSGNTQPVAWFHCASLGEFEQGRPVLEAFRREFPHYKILLTFFSPSGYEQRRSYTEADVVSYLPADTPTNARRFVSLVKPNLVVWVKYEFWFHHLCELHE
;
A
#
# COMPACT_ATOMS: atom_id res chain seq x y z
N MET A 1 -10.86 17.86 7.10
CA MET A 1 -11.46 17.77 8.46
C MET A 1 -12.32 16.53 8.64
N VAL A 2 -13.49 16.40 7.99
CA VAL A 2 -14.35 15.21 8.15
C VAL A 2 -13.60 13.92 7.77
N TYR A 3 -12.94 13.93 6.61
CA TYR A 3 -12.13 12.80 6.14
C TYR A 3 -11.03 12.40 7.14
N ASP A 4 -10.25 13.37 7.64
CA ASP A 4 -9.17 13.13 8.60
C ASP A 4 -9.68 12.53 9.91
N CYS A 5 -10.80 13.05 10.41
CA CYS A 5 -11.47 12.49 11.57
C CYS A 5 -11.91 11.04 11.31
N SER A 6 -12.48 10.74 10.15
CA SER A 6 -12.87 9.37 9.77
C SER A 6 -11.68 8.42 9.74
N ILE A 7 -10.55 8.82 9.15
CA ILE A 7 -9.32 8.01 9.13
C ILE A 7 -8.77 7.81 10.54
N PHE A 8 -8.80 8.85 11.39
CA PHE A 8 -8.39 8.73 12.78
C PHE A 8 -9.27 7.73 13.55
N PHE A 9 -10.59 7.87 13.48
CA PHE A 9 -11.52 6.96 14.16
C PHE A 9 -11.41 5.53 13.65
N LEU A 10 -11.19 5.33 12.35
CA LEU A 10 -10.97 4.02 11.76
C LEU A 10 -9.72 3.34 12.36
N GLN A 11 -8.62 4.08 12.49
CA GLN A 11 -7.39 3.56 13.12
C GLN A 11 -7.61 3.21 14.58
N VAL A 12 -8.29 4.07 15.34
CA VAL A 12 -8.63 3.82 16.74
C VAL A 12 -9.50 2.57 16.86
N ALA A 13 -10.53 2.43 16.03
CA ALA A 13 -11.40 1.26 16.00
C ALA A 13 -10.63 -0.04 15.74
N PHE A 14 -9.71 -0.06 14.76
CA PHE A 14 -8.87 -1.23 14.51
C PHE A 14 -7.96 -1.56 15.69
N ARG A 15 -7.38 -0.56 16.36
CA ARG A 15 -6.52 -0.77 17.54
C ARG A 15 -7.32 -1.31 18.73
N LEU A 16 -8.52 -0.79 18.98
CA LEU A 16 -9.40 -1.26 20.05
C LEU A 16 -9.96 -2.67 19.78
N ALA A 17 -10.24 -2.99 18.51
CA ALA A 17 -10.72 -4.31 18.11
C ALA A 17 -9.60 -5.37 18.00
N ALA A 18 -8.33 -4.96 17.89
CA ALA A 18 -7.18 -5.86 17.73
C ALA A 18 -7.08 -7.00 18.78
N PRO A 19 -7.29 -6.78 20.10
CA PRO A 19 -7.26 -7.88 21.06
C PRO A 19 -8.38 -8.91 20.87
N PHE A 20 -9.50 -8.51 20.24
CA PHE A 20 -10.70 -9.35 20.11
C PHE A 20 -10.88 -9.96 18.71
N HIS A 21 -10.27 -9.37 17.68
CA HIS A 21 -10.52 -9.76 16.29
C HIS A 21 -9.23 -9.96 15.48
N ARG A 22 -9.04 -11.18 14.93
CA ARG A 22 -7.83 -11.57 14.22
C ARG A 22 -7.48 -10.66 13.04
N LYS A 23 -8.47 -10.24 12.23
CA LYS A 23 -8.19 -9.33 11.10
C LYS A 23 -7.77 -7.94 11.57
N ALA A 24 -8.39 -7.43 12.65
CA ALA A 24 -8.02 -6.13 13.21
C ALA A 24 -6.59 -6.19 13.77
N ARG A 25 -6.26 -7.29 14.48
CA ARG A 25 -4.90 -7.56 14.94
C ARG A 25 -3.89 -7.58 13.81
N ALA A 26 -4.17 -8.31 12.73
CA ALA A 26 -3.30 -8.36 11.55
C ALA A 26 -3.14 -6.98 10.89
N TRP A 27 -4.22 -6.19 10.81
CA TRP A 27 -4.18 -4.83 10.26
C TRP A 27 -3.24 -3.91 11.07
N VAL A 28 -3.28 -4.02 12.40
CA VAL A 28 -2.45 -3.21 13.31
C VAL A 28 -1.00 -3.70 13.32
N LEU A 29 -0.77 -4.98 13.58
CA LEU A 29 0.59 -5.55 13.69
C LEU A 29 1.34 -5.47 12.36
N GLY A 30 0.66 -5.70 11.24
CA GLY A 30 1.26 -5.61 9.90
C GLY A 30 1.74 -4.19 9.54
N ARG A 31 1.33 -3.16 10.29
CA ARG A 31 1.73 -1.76 10.06
C ARG A 31 2.70 -1.20 11.11
N GLN A 32 3.10 -1.97 12.11
CA GLN A 32 3.96 -1.45 13.19
C GLN A 32 5.32 -0.97 12.67
N ASP A 33 5.99 -1.78 11.84
CA ASP A 33 7.33 -1.48 11.30
C ASP A 33 7.29 -1.07 9.82
N LEU A 34 6.14 -0.55 9.38
CA LEU A 34 5.85 -0.32 7.96
C LEU A 34 6.90 0.58 7.30
N PHE A 35 7.16 1.75 7.88
CA PHE A 35 8.09 2.71 7.29
C PHE A 35 9.54 2.26 7.38
N GLN A 36 9.95 1.61 8.48
CA GLN A 36 11.30 1.08 8.59
C GLN A 36 11.57 0.00 7.53
N THR A 37 10.58 -0.87 7.30
CA THR A 37 10.65 -1.90 6.26
C THR A 37 10.72 -1.27 4.88
N LEU A 38 9.87 -0.30 4.57
CA LEU A 38 9.89 0.42 3.29
C LEU A 38 11.23 1.16 3.10
N GLU A 39 11.76 1.81 4.14
CA GLU A 39 13.05 2.50 4.08
C GLU A 39 14.17 1.53 3.71
N HIS A 40 14.21 0.36 4.33
CA HIS A 40 15.16 -0.68 3.97
C HIS A 40 14.97 -1.17 2.52
N GLN A 41 13.72 -1.38 2.08
CA GLN A 41 13.43 -1.88 0.73
C GLN A 41 13.72 -0.87 -0.38
N PHE A 42 13.60 0.44 -0.10
CA PHE A 42 13.82 1.51 -1.09
C PHE A 42 15.15 2.25 -0.92
N SER A 43 15.93 1.94 0.11
CA SER A 43 17.27 2.52 0.32
C SER A 43 18.17 2.26 -0.90
N GLY A 44 18.71 3.35 -1.47
CA GLY A 44 19.59 3.28 -2.64
C GLY A 44 18.91 2.78 -3.93
N ASN A 45 17.57 2.73 -3.98
CA ASN A 45 16.88 2.31 -5.20
C ASN A 45 17.12 3.31 -6.35
N THR A 46 17.65 2.81 -7.46
CA THR A 46 17.88 3.58 -8.70
C THR A 46 16.90 3.23 -9.82
N GLN A 47 16.10 2.18 -9.63
CA GLN A 47 15.11 1.72 -10.62
C GLN A 47 13.86 2.61 -10.57
N PRO A 48 13.20 2.86 -11.71
CA PRO A 48 11.90 3.51 -11.70
C PRO A 48 10.88 2.63 -10.97
N VAL A 49 9.98 3.25 -10.22
CA VAL A 49 9.04 2.55 -9.34
C VAL A 49 7.62 2.60 -9.92
N ALA A 50 7.01 1.43 -10.08
CA ALA A 50 5.60 1.30 -10.42
C ALA A 50 4.83 0.81 -9.20
N TRP A 51 3.94 1.65 -8.69
CA TRP A 51 3.14 1.35 -7.51
C TRP A 51 1.72 0.92 -7.91
N PHE A 52 1.40 -0.34 -7.64
CA PHE A 52 0.06 -0.90 -7.77
C PHE A 52 -0.61 -0.95 -6.39
N HIS A 53 -1.83 -0.43 -6.28
CA HIS A 53 -2.60 -0.49 -5.05
C HIS A 53 -3.90 -1.26 -5.23
N CYS A 54 -4.17 -2.18 -4.29
CA CYS A 54 -5.39 -2.97 -4.22
C CYS A 54 -5.98 -2.94 -2.79
N ALA A 55 -7.28 -2.69 -2.65
CA ALA A 55 -7.92 -2.70 -1.32
C ALA A 55 -7.83 -4.07 -0.63
N SER A 56 -8.07 -5.15 -1.38
CA SER A 56 -8.13 -6.51 -0.87
C SER A 56 -7.70 -7.55 -1.91
N LEU A 57 -7.84 -8.84 -1.59
CA LEU A 57 -7.58 -9.93 -2.53
C LEU A 57 -8.48 -9.86 -3.77
N GLY A 58 -9.75 -9.48 -3.62
CA GLY A 58 -10.70 -9.44 -4.73
C GLY A 58 -10.28 -8.42 -5.79
N GLU A 59 -9.92 -7.20 -5.37
CA GLU A 59 -9.39 -6.18 -6.27
C GLU A 59 -8.07 -6.63 -6.89
N PHE A 60 -7.19 -7.27 -6.12
CA PHE A 60 -5.95 -7.80 -6.66
C PHE A 60 -6.16 -8.82 -7.77
N GLU A 61 -7.08 -9.77 -7.63
CA GLU A 61 -7.36 -10.72 -8.72
C GLU A 61 -7.83 -10.03 -10.01
N GLN A 62 -8.55 -8.91 -9.89
CA GLN A 62 -8.98 -8.11 -11.03
C GLN A 62 -7.82 -7.34 -11.68
N GLY A 63 -6.91 -6.79 -10.86
CA GLY A 63 -5.74 -6.04 -11.34
C GLY A 63 -4.54 -6.92 -11.73
N ARG A 64 -4.49 -8.17 -11.28
CA ARG A 64 -3.35 -9.08 -11.46
C ARG A 64 -2.93 -9.25 -12.92
N PRO A 65 -3.82 -9.46 -13.90
CA PRO A 65 -3.42 -9.58 -15.30
C PRO A 65 -2.69 -8.34 -15.83
N VAL A 66 -3.06 -7.14 -15.34
CA VAL A 66 -2.41 -5.88 -15.72
C VAL A 66 -1.02 -5.79 -15.10
N LEU A 67 -0.87 -6.15 -13.82
CA LEU A 67 0.43 -6.17 -13.14
C LEU A 67 1.38 -7.16 -13.82
N GLU A 68 0.92 -8.37 -14.13
CA GLU A 68 1.74 -9.41 -14.80
C GLU A 68 2.09 -9.03 -16.25
N ALA A 69 1.21 -8.35 -16.97
CA ALA A 69 1.53 -7.77 -18.27
C ALA A 69 2.60 -6.66 -18.12
N PHE A 70 2.42 -5.76 -17.15
CA PHE A 70 3.36 -4.69 -16.88
C PHE A 70 4.75 -5.22 -16.51
N ARG A 71 4.86 -6.24 -15.65
CA ARG A 71 6.15 -6.85 -15.28
C ARG A 71 6.88 -7.44 -16.49
N ARG A 72 6.14 -8.07 -17.41
CA ARG A 72 6.71 -8.65 -18.64
C ARG A 72 7.21 -7.57 -19.61
N GLU A 73 6.46 -6.48 -19.75
CA GLU A 73 6.79 -5.40 -20.70
C GLU A 73 7.85 -4.43 -20.16
N PHE A 74 7.85 -4.19 -18.84
CA PHE A 74 8.73 -3.25 -18.15
C PHE A 74 9.54 -3.94 -17.03
N PRO A 75 10.39 -4.93 -17.35
CA PRO A 75 11.12 -5.73 -16.35
C PRO A 75 12.16 -4.94 -15.54
N HIS A 76 12.49 -3.72 -15.98
CA HIS A 76 13.44 -2.82 -15.30
C HIS A 76 12.80 -1.95 -14.21
N TYR A 77 11.47 -1.96 -14.10
CA TYR A 77 10.76 -1.28 -13.01
C TYR A 77 10.79 -2.12 -11.75
N LYS A 78 10.98 -1.44 -10.62
CA LYS A 78 10.71 -2.00 -9.29
C LYS A 78 9.22 -1.87 -9.00
N ILE A 79 8.53 -2.99 -8.86
CA ILE A 79 7.09 -3.03 -8.62
C ILE A 79 6.80 -3.06 -7.12
N LEU A 80 6.06 -2.05 -6.66
CA LEU A 80 5.49 -1.99 -5.32
C LEU A 80 4.01 -2.36 -5.40
N LEU A 81 3.61 -3.42 -4.70
CA LEU A 81 2.21 -3.80 -4.52
C LEU A 81 1.77 -3.49 -3.09
N THR A 82 0.82 -2.58 -2.91
CA THR A 82 0.27 -2.29 -1.58
C THR A 82 -1.16 -2.77 -1.40
N PHE A 83 -1.46 -3.18 -0.16
CA PHE A 83 -2.78 -3.60 0.26
C PHE A 83 -3.33 -2.77 1.42
N PHE A 84 -4.63 -2.47 1.41
CA PHE A 84 -5.28 -1.93 2.60
C PHE A 84 -5.70 -3.03 3.59
N SER A 85 -6.33 -4.10 3.10
CA SER A 85 -6.85 -5.18 3.93
C SER A 85 -5.83 -6.31 4.15
N PRO A 86 -5.77 -6.90 5.38
CA PRO A 86 -5.00 -8.11 5.65
C PRO A 86 -5.38 -9.30 4.77
N SER A 87 -6.63 -9.34 4.27
CA SER A 87 -7.05 -10.43 3.37
C SER A 87 -6.27 -10.45 2.07
N GLY A 88 -5.86 -9.29 1.54
CA GLY A 88 -5.00 -9.18 0.38
C GLY A 88 -3.55 -9.44 0.75
N TYR A 89 -3.03 -8.66 1.72
CA TYR A 89 -1.63 -8.73 2.11
C TYR A 89 -1.20 -10.13 2.58
N GLU A 90 -1.89 -10.75 3.55
CA GLU A 90 -1.42 -12.04 4.11
C GLU A 90 -1.40 -13.16 3.07
N GLN A 91 -2.30 -13.11 2.08
CA GLN A 91 -2.37 -14.10 1.01
C GLN A 91 -1.37 -13.85 -0.13
N ARG A 92 -0.94 -12.59 -0.31
CA ARG A 92 -0.10 -12.17 -1.44
C ARG A 92 1.24 -11.55 -1.04
N ARG A 93 1.62 -11.55 0.24
CA ARG A 93 2.91 -11.04 0.73
C ARG A 93 4.14 -11.72 0.12
N SER A 94 3.97 -12.93 -0.42
CA SER A 94 5.02 -13.69 -1.12
C SER A 94 4.79 -13.75 -2.63
N TYR A 95 4.00 -12.83 -3.17
CA TYR A 95 3.73 -12.75 -4.61
C TYR A 95 4.99 -12.32 -5.37
N THR A 96 5.43 -13.15 -6.30
CA THR A 96 6.76 -13.06 -6.92
C THR A 96 6.86 -12.05 -8.06
N GLU A 97 5.73 -11.63 -8.63
CA GLU A 97 5.71 -10.65 -9.73
C GLU A 97 5.79 -9.20 -9.24
N ALA A 98 5.74 -8.97 -7.91
CA ALA A 98 6.01 -7.70 -7.29
C ALA A 98 7.31 -7.78 -6.47
N ASP A 99 8.20 -6.81 -6.65
CA ASP A 99 9.49 -6.79 -5.93
C ASP A 99 9.30 -6.43 -4.45
N VAL A 100 8.28 -5.63 -4.14
CA VAL A 100 7.91 -5.28 -2.76
C VAL A 100 6.41 -5.43 -2.58
N VAL A 101 5.98 -6.22 -1.60
CA VAL A 101 4.58 -6.29 -1.16
C VAL A 101 4.45 -5.72 0.24
N SER A 102 3.56 -4.74 0.41
CA SER A 102 3.44 -3.99 1.67
C SER A 102 1.99 -3.62 1.99
N TYR A 103 1.74 -3.11 3.19
CA TYR A 103 0.49 -2.43 3.50
C TYR A 103 0.55 -0.98 3.01
N LEU A 104 -0.60 -0.43 2.60
CA LEU A 104 -0.73 1.02 2.47
C LEU A 104 -0.72 1.64 3.88
N PRO A 105 0.10 2.68 4.13
CA PRO A 105 0.02 3.47 5.36
C PRO A 105 -1.39 4.06 5.52
N ALA A 106 -1.78 4.36 6.76
CA ALA A 106 -3.04 5.07 6.97
C ALA A 106 -3.00 6.43 6.25
N ASP A 107 -4.07 6.77 5.54
CA ASP A 107 -4.16 7.98 4.71
C ASP A 107 -4.27 9.24 5.58
N THR A 108 -3.15 9.67 6.14
CA THR A 108 -2.98 10.94 6.82
C THR A 108 -1.99 11.79 6.02
N PRO A 109 -2.06 13.14 6.11
CA PRO A 109 -1.13 14.00 5.37
C PRO A 109 0.34 13.63 5.60
N THR A 110 0.71 13.39 6.85
CA THR A 110 2.09 13.03 7.23
C THR A 110 2.52 11.68 6.67
N ASN A 111 1.65 10.68 6.71
CA ASN A 111 1.98 9.34 6.20
C ASN A 111 2.07 9.33 4.68
N ALA A 112 1.13 9.99 4.00
CA ALA A 112 1.13 10.12 2.54
C ALA A 112 2.42 10.79 2.06
N ARG A 113 2.77 11.95 2.63
CA ARG A 113 4.03 12.65 2.33
C ARG A 113 5.25 11.77 2.56
N ARG A 114 5.35 11.13 3.74
CA ARG A 114 6.47 10.24 4.04
C ARG A 114 6.54 9.07 3.07
N PHE A 115 5.41 8.49 2.72
CA PHE A 115 5.34 7.35 1.82
C PHE A 115 5.74 7.71 0.38
N VAL A 116 5.15 8.77 -0.19
CA VAL A 116 5.43 9.19 -1.56
C VAL A 116 6.87 9.70 -1.68
N SER A 117 7.37 10.49 -0.72
CA SER A 117 8.76 10.96 -0.73
C SER A 117 9.79 9.83 -0.57
N LEU A 118 9.43 8.75 0.11
CA LEU A 118 10.27 7.56 0.26
C LEU A 118 10.26 6.68 -0.99
N VAL A 119 9.06 6.39 -1.52
CA VAL A 119 8.86 5.47 -2.64
C VAL A 119 9.20 6.11 -3.99
N LYS A 120 8.92 7.41 -4.13
CA LYS A 120 9.10 8.21 -5.36
C LYS A 120 8.57 7.50 -6.61
N PRO A 121 7.27 7.14 -6.64
CA PRO A 121 6.70 6.38 -7.74
C PRO A 121 6.74 7.17 -9.05
N ASN A 122 7.12 6.50 -10.15
CA ASN A 122 7.04 7.04 -11.51
C ASN A 122 5.66 6.77 -12.14
N LEU A 123 5.00 5.72 -11.68
CA LEU A 123 3.67 5.32 -12.11
C LEU A 123 2.89 4.81 -10.90
N VAL A 124 1.61 5.18 -10.81
CA VAL A 124 0.69 4.65 -9.81
C VAL A 124 -0.55 4.08 -10.50
N VAL A 125 -0.93 2.87 -10.13
CA VAL A 125 -2.12 2.16 -10.63
C VAL A 125 -3.04 1.85 -9.45
N TRP A 126 -4.15 2.58 -9.38
CA TRP A 126 -5.23 2.34 -8.44
C TRP A 126 -6.21 1.33 -9.03
N VAL A 127 -6.32 0.14 -8.42
CA VAL A 127 -7.26 -0.87 -8.93
C VAL A 127 -8.66 -0.55 -8.43
N LYS A 128 -9.56 -0.23 -9.36
CA LYS A 128 -10.99 0.06 -9.14
C LYS A 128 -11.25 1.44 -8.52
N TYR A 129 -11.88 1.52 -7.34
CA TYR A 129 -12.38 2.77 -6.72
C TYR A 129 -11.57 3.15 -5.48
N GLU A 130 -10.26 2.95 -5.53
CA GLU A 130 -9.36 3.24 -4.41
C GLU A 130 -8.91 4.70 -4.45
N PHE A 131 -9.69 5.59 -3.83
CA PHE A 131 -9.37 7.00 -3.71
C PHE A 131 -8.93 7.36 -2.29
N TRP A 132 -7.61 7.50 -2.11
CA TRP A 132 -6.99 7.90 -0.85
C TRP A 132 -6.56 9.35 -0.94
N PHE A 133 -7.33 10.25 -0.33
CA PHE A 133 -7.26 11.68 -0.56
C PHE A 133 -5.85 12.24 -0.38
N HIS A 134 -5.17 11.91 0.73
CA HIS A 134 -3.85 12.49 0.99
C HIS A 134 -2.77 11.90 0.08
N HIS A 135 -2.80 10.59 -0.18
CA HIS A 135 -1.89 9.99 -1.17
C HIS A 135 -2.11 10.57 -2.57
N LEU A 136 -3.36 10.81 -2.98
CA LEU A 136 -3.66 11.40 -4.28
C LEU A 136 -3.19 12.86 -4.38
N CYS A 137 -3.38 13.65 -3.33
CA CYS A 137 -2.88 15.02 -3.28
C CYS A 137 -1.36 15.05 -3.41
N GLU A 138 -0.64 14.24 -2.64
CA GLU A 138 0.82 14.19 -2.66
C GLU A 138 1.39 13.65 -3.98
N LEU A 139 0.63 12.85 -4.75
CA LEU A 139 1.02 12.40 -6.09
C LEU A 139 0.81 13.45 -7.19
N HIS A 140 0.00 14.48 -6.93
CA HIS A 140 -0.23 15.57 -7.88
C HIS A 140 0.82 16.68 -7.74
N GLU A 141 1.39 16.85 -6.54
CA GLU A 141 2.45 17.85 -6.28
C GLU A 141 3.77 17.54 -7.00
#